data_AF-A0A183GNM2-F1
#
_entry.id   AF-A0A183GNM2-F1
#
_cell.length_a   1.000
_cell.length_b   1.000
_cell.length_c   1.000
_cell.angle_alpha   90.00
_cell.angle_beta   90.00
_cell.angle_gamma   90.00
#
_symmetry.space_group_name_H-M   'P 1'
#
loop_
_entity.id
_entity.type
_entity.pdbx_description
1 polymer ?
#
loop_
_entity_poly.entity_id
_entity_poly.type
_entity_poly.pdbx_seq_one_letter_code
_entity_poly.pdbx_strand_id
1 'polypeptide(L)'
;LVVPRVVAPPRTSVIGAEQWTEGLDASSMSLALDEFFRRKTVRELSTENGLNAKLFVTAYRSFREYCLSEKGGVEPALLVLFQDIIKEGHDVESLFPYFLAHARKVFPHLEAMDDLRMISDLTQPHNWYPDARTVQRKIFFHAGPTNSGKTYQALKRFGEAKSGVYCGPLKLLAAEVFTRSNELGIKCDLVTGEERRYVLQNFLALFFTRIIPNN
;
A
#
# COMPACT_ATOMS: atom_id res chain seq x y z
N LEU A 1 9.75 -4.14 6.07
CA LEU A 1 8.82 -4.02 4.93
C LEU A 1 9.42 -3.19 3.82
N VAL A 2 10.05 -2.06 4.13
CA VAL A 2 10.75 -1.26 3.13
C VAL A 2 12.13 -1.85 2.83
N VAL A 3 12.44 -2.03 1.55
CA VAL A 3 13.75 -2.48 1.05
C VAL A 3 14.45 -1.27 0.41
N PRO A 4 15.70 -0.96 0.80
CA PRO A 4 16.44 0.17 0.22
C PRO A 4 16.77 -0.10 -1.25
N ARG A 5 16.57 0.90 -2.10
CA ARG A 5 17.05 0.90 -3.49
C ARG A 5 18.50 1.37 -3.54
N VAL A 6 19.29 0.73 -4.39
CA VAL A 6 20.65 1.18 -4.69
C VAL A 6 20.56 2.44 -5.57
N VAL A 7 21.18 3.52 -5.11
CA VAL A 7 21.25 4.78 -5.85
C VAL A 7 22.68 4.95 -6.34
N ALA A 8 22.87 4.84 -7.66
CA ALA A 8 24.18 5.04 -8.27
C ALA A 8 24.41 6.52 -8.62
N PRO A 9 25.65 7.00 -8.56
CA PRO A 9 26.02 8.30 -9.10
C PRO A 9 25.65 8.40 -10.60
N PRO A 10 25.10 9.51 -11.09
CA PRO A 10 24.94 9.73 -12.51
C PRO A 10 26.28 9.61 -13.25
N ARG A 11 26.28 8.91 -14.39
CA ARG A 11 27.44 8.79 -15.30
C ARG A 11 27.59 10.06 -16.12
N THR A 12 27.70 11.22 -15.48
CA THR A 12 27.96 12.47 -16.18
C THR A 12 29.45 12.75 -16.06
N SER A 13 30.21 12.42 -17.11
CA SER A 13 31.53 13.00 -17.30
C SER A 13 31.34 14.48 -17.64
N VAL A 14 31.17 15.33 -16.61
CA VAL A 14 31.08 16.77 -16.82
C VAL A 14 32.48 17.23 -17.23
N ILE A 15 32.62 17.70 -18.45
CA ILE A 15 33.87 18.30 -18.96
C ILE A 15 34.23 19.45 -18.01
N GLY A 16 35.39 19.38 -17.36
CA GLY A 16 35.84 20.37 -16.37
C GLY A 16 35.56 20.04 -14.90
N ALA A 17 35.12 18.81 -14.57
CA ALA A 17 34.96 18.36 -13.17
C ALA A 17 36.20 18.63 -12.29
N GLU A 18 37.41 18.56 -12.89
CA GLU A 18 38.68 18.86 -12.21
C GLU A 18 38.75 20.28 -11.63
N GLN A 19 38.12 21.28 -12.27
CA GLN A 19 38.06 22.67 -11.77
C GLN A 19 37.17 22.82 -10.53
N TRP A 20 36.17 21.95 -10.35
CA TRP A 20 35.25 21.99 -9.20
C TRP A 20 35.76 21.16 -8.02
N THR A 21 36.77 20.32 -8.24
CA THR A 21 37.38 19.45 -7.22
C THR A 21 38.69 19.98 -6.65
N GLU A 22 39.23 21.10 -7.16
CA GLU A 22 40.48 21.70 -6.67
C GLU A 22 40.34 22.13 -5.19
N GLY A 23 40.94 21.33 -4.30
CA GLY A 23 40.97 21.55 -2.86
C GLY A 23 39.84 20.89 -2.07
N LEU A 24 39.03 20.02 -2.68
CA LEU A 24 38.07 19.16 -1.99
C LEU A 24 38.67 17.77 -1.79
N ASP A 25 39.18 17.49 -0.60
CA ASP A 25 39.65 16.15 -0.23
C ASP A 25 38.53 15.32 0.41
N ALA A 26 38.55 14.01 0.14
CA ALA A 26 37.55 13.07 0.67
C ALA A 26 37.52 13.04 2.21
N SER A 27 38.62 13.40 2.89
CA SER A 27 38.68 13.41 4.35
C SER A 27 37.88 14.59 4.92
N SER A 28 38.03 15.80 4.38
CA SER A 28 37.25 16.97 4.79
C SER A 28 35.75 16.78 4.53
N MET A 29 35.37 16.23 3.38
CA MET A 29 33.96 15.88 3.10
C MET A 29 33.42 14.85 4.09
N SER A 30 34.22 13.84 4.43
CA SER A 30 33.86 12.83 5.42
C SER A 30 33.62 13.45 6.80
N LEU A 31 34.45 14.42 7.23
CA LEU A 31 34.27 15.12 8.51
C LEU A 31 32.97 15.93 8.54
N ALA A 32 32.66 16.67 7.46
CA ALA A 32 31.41 17.41 7.34
C ALA A 32 30.18 16.48 7.40
N LEU A 33 30.25 15.32 6.73
CA LEU A 33 29.21 14.29 6.80
C LEU A 33 29.05 13.71 8.21
N ASP A 34 30.16 13.42 8.90
CA ASP A 34 30.14 12.90 10.27
C ASP A 34 29.62 13.93 11.29
N GLU A 35 29.82 15.23 11.06
CA GLU A 35 29.16 16.28 11.81
C GLU A 35 27.65 16.33 11.50
N PHE A 36 27.26 16.36 10.23
CA PHE A 36 25.86 16.32 9.78
C PHE A 36 25.08 15.17 10.44
N PHE A 37 25.65 13.96 10.48
CA PHE A 37 25.02 12.79 11.09
C PHE A 37 24.81 12.90 12.62
N ARG A 38 25.67 13.68 13.29
CA ARG A 38 25.61 13.88 14.75
C ARG A 38 24.63 14.99 15.14
N ARG A 39 24.31 15.93 14.26
CA ARG A 39 23.40 17.04 14.55
C ARG A 39 22.00 16.52 14.94
N LYS A 40 21.48 17.04 16.06
CA LYS A 40 20.16 16.67 16.59
C LYS A 40 19.02 17.17 15.69
N THR A 41 19.16 18.40 15.22
CA THR A 41 18.29 19.07 14.24
C THR A 41 18.07 18.21 12.99
N VAL A 42 19.15 17.67 12.41
CA VAL A 42 19.09 16.75 11.26
C VAL A 42 18.25 15.50 11.54
N ARG A 43 18.34 14.93 12.76
CA ARG A 43 17.55 13.75 13.16
C ARG A 43 16.08 14.08 13.36
N GLU A 44 15.79 15.25 13.93
CA GLU A 44 14.43 15.77 14.10
C GLU A 44 13.77 16.00 12.73
N LEU A 45 14.44 16.73 11.84
CA LEU A 45 13.98 16.95 10.47
C LEU A 45 13.79 15.64 9.69
N SER A 46 14.67 14.66 9.86
CA SER A 46 14.52 13.34 9.25
C SER A 46 13.24 12.65 9.72
N THR A 47 12.96 12.71 11.02
CA THR A 47 11.77 12.10 11.62
C THR A 47 10.49 12.77 11.12
N GLU A 48 10.48 14.10 11.02
CA GLU A 48 9.37 14.88 10.45
C GLU A 48 9.10 14.51 8.99
N ASN A 49 10.15 14.14 8.24
CA ASN A 49 10.06 13.68 6.86
C ASN A 49 9.87 12.17 6.70
N GLY A 50 9.45 11.46 7.76
CA GLY A 50 9.11 10.04 7.70
C GLY A 50 10.29 9.06 7.77
N LEU A 51 11.52 9.56 7.96
CA LEU A 51 12.70 8.74 8.20
C LEU A 51 12.82 8.42 9.70
N ASN A 52 12.36 7.23 10.10
CA ASN A 52 12.69 6.72 11.43
C ASN A 52 14.20 6.45 11.57
N ALA A 53 14.68 6.21 12.79
CA ALA A 53 16.10 6.02 13.08
C ALA A 53 16.79 4.96 12.19
N LYS A 54 16.10 3.86 11.87
CA LYS A 54 16.66 2.80 11.02
C LYS A 54 16.76 3.22 9.55
N LEU A 55 15.72 3.89 9.02
CA LEU A 55 15.73 4.41 7.66
C LEU A 55 16.77 5.53 7.52
N PHE A 56 16.87 6.42 8.50
CA PHE A 56 17.88 7.48 8.53
C PHE A 56 19.30 6.92 8.42
N VAL A 57 19.68 5.95 9.27
CA VAL A 57 21.04 5.36 9.24
C VAL A 57 21.32 4.68 7.88
N THR A 58 20.32 4.02 7.31
CA THR A 58 20.46 3.31 6.03
C THR A 58 20.59 4.28 4.85
N ALA A 59 19.72 5.30 4.81
CA ALA A 59 19.78 6.36 3.81
C ALA A 59 21.08 7.16 3.93
N TYR A 60 21.53 7.46 5.15
CA TYR A 60 22.77 8.20 5.39
C TYR A 60 23.99 7.40 4.93
N ARG A 61 24.05 6.09 5.20
CA ARG A 61 25.14 5.24 4.69
C ARG A 61 25.21 5.29 3.16
N SER A 62 24.07 5.13 2.51
CA SER A 62 23.99 5.24 1.04
C SER A 62 24.36 6.64 0.54
N PHE A 63 23.96 7.70 1.24
CA PHE A 63 24.29 9.08 0.88
C PHE A 63 25.78 9.39 1.06
N ARG A 64 26.41 8.89 2.13
CA ARG A 64 27.87 9.00 2.35
C ARG A 64 28.64 8.28 1.25
N GLU A 65 28.26 7.05 0.92
CA GLU A 65 28.87 6.30 -0.19
C GLU A 65 28.68 7.02 -1.54
N TYR A 66 27.53 7.65 -1.74
CA TYR A 66 27.25 8.47 -2.92
C TYR A 66 28.16 9.71 -2.98
N CYS A 67 28.31 10.45 -1.88
CA CYS A 67 29.13 11.66 -1.82
C CYS A 67 30.64 11.40 -1.93
N LEU A 68 31.12 10.27 -1.38
CA LEU A 68 32.54 9.91 -1.38
C LEU A 68 32.93 9.02 -2.58
N SER A 69 32.05 8.89 -3.58
CA SER A 69 32.33 8.06 -4.75
C SER A 69 33.41 8.69 -5.63
N GLU A 70 34.56 8.02 -5.74
CA GLU A 70 35.71 8.44 -6.58
C GLU A 70 35.38 8.54 -8.09
N LYS A 71 34.22 8.04 -8.53
CA LYS A 71 33.86 7.94 -9.96
C LYS A 71 33.16 9.17 -10.54
N GLY A 72 33.29 10.34 -9.91
CA GLY A 72 32.92 11.63 -10.51
C GLY A 72 31.43 11.82 -10.80
N GLY A 73 30.54 11.16 -10.04
CA GLY A 73 29.09 11.26 -10.25
C GLY A 73 28.35 12.06 -9.17
N VAL A 74 29.04 12.84 -8.36
CA VAL A 74 28.38 13.77 -7.42
C VAL A 74 27.88 14.97 -8.22
N GLU A 75 26.66 15.41 -7.94
CA GLU A 75 26.06 16.56 -8.61
C GLU A 75 26.90 17.83 -8.34
N PRO A 76 27.22 18.66 -9.35
CA PRO A 76 28.08 19.83 -9.16
C PRO A 76 27.60 20.78 -8.05
N ALA A 77 26.28 20.95 -7.91
CA ALA A 77 25.71 21.77 -6.84
C ALA A 77 26.05 21.26 -5.43
N LEU A 78 26.14 19.95 -5.25
CA LEU A 78 26.52 19.34 -3.97
C LEU A 78 28.02 19.52 -3.70
N LEU A 79 28.87 19.48 -4.73
CA LEU A 79 30.30 19.77 -4.60
C LEU A 79 30.56 21.22 -4.19
N VAL A 80 29.86 22.18 -4.82
CA VAL A 80 29.92 23.61 -4.43
C VAL A 80 29.50 23.76 -2.97
N LEU A 81 28.43 23.10 -2.55
CA LEU A 81 27.98 23.17 -1.16
C LEU A 81 29.02 22.62 -0.17
N PHE A 82 29.69 21.51 -0.50
CA PHE A 82 30.80 21.02 0.32
C PHE A 82 31.95 22.04 0.39
N GLN A 83 32.24 22.73 -0.71
CA GLN A 83 33.26 23.79 -0.72
C GLN A 83 32.86 24.94 0.21
N ASP A 84 31.61 25.41 0.17
CA ASP A 84 31.12 26.50 1.03
C ASP A 84 31.14 26.11 2.52
N ILE A 85 30.77 24.85 2.83
CA ILE A 85 30.85 24.32 4.20
C ILE A 85 32.31 24.28 4.69
N ILE A 86 33.23 23.76 3.86
CA ILE A 86 34.62 23.50 4.26
C ILE A 86 35.45 24.79 4.28
N LYS A 87 35.29 25.67 3.28
CA LYS A 87 36.11 26.88 3.11
C LYS A 87 35.47 28.13 3.69
N GLU A 88 34.15 28.27 3.56
CA GLU A 88 33.42 29.49 3.96
C GLU A 88 32.71 29.34 5.33
N GLY A 89 32.74 28.14 5.93
CA GLY A 89 32.20 27.89 7.27
C GLY A 89 30.67 27.84 7.32
N HIS A 90 30.02 27.50 6.21
CA HIS A 90 28.58 27.29 6.16
C HIS A 90 28.14 26.11 7.02
N ASP A 91 26.92 26.18 7.58
CA ASP A 91 26.42 25.13 8.46
C ASP A 91 26.13 23.83 7.69
N VAL A 92 26.51 22.69 8.30
CA VAL A 92 26.36 21.36 7.68
C VAL A 92 24.90 20.98 7.46
N GLU A 93 23.96 21.61 8.15
CA GLU A 93 22.51 21.40 7.98
C GLU A 93 22.02 21.74 6.57
N SER A 94 22.76 22.58 5.84
CA SER A 94 22.51 22.89 4.42
C SER A 94 22.58 21.65 3.50
N LEU A 95 23.21 20.55 3.94
CA LEU A 95 23.21 19.26 3.23
C LEU A 95 21.85 18.55 3.29
N PHE A 96 20.96 18.94 4.22
CA PHE A 96 19.72 18.20 4.49
C PHE A 96 18.79 18.05 3.27
N PRO A 97 18.54 19.08 2.43
CA PRO A 97 17.72 18.93 1.24
C PRO A 97 18.27 17.89 0.25
N TYR A 98 19.59 17.84 0.07
CA TYR A 98 20.27 16.86 -0.78
C TYR A 98 20.21 15.46 -0.20
N PHE A 99 20.43 15.34 1.11
CA PHE A 99 20.26 14.09 1.83
C PHE A 99 18.82 13.56 1.72
N LEU A 100 17.82 14.41 1.91
CA LEU A 100 16.41 14.02 1.84
C LEU A 100 16.02 13.61 0.42
N ALA A 101 16.48 14.32 -0.60
CA ALA A 101 16.29 13.93 -2.00
C ALA A 101 16.93 12.57 -2.31
N HIS A 102 18.13 12.30 -1.78
CA HIS A 102 18.76 10.98 -1.89
C HIS A 102 17.98 9.90 -1.14
N ALA A 103 17.53 10.20 0.09
CA ALA A 103 16.75 9.28 0.91
C ALA A 103 15.44 8.88 0.22
N ARG A 104 14.77 9.79 -0.49
CA ARG A 104 13.58 9.50 -1.32
C ARG A 104 13.90 8.56 -2.48
N LYS A 105 15.06 8.68 -3.13
CA LYS A 105 15.50 7.72 -4.16
C LYS A 105 15.76 6.33 -3.56
N VAL A 106 16.38 6.26 -2.37
CA VAL A 106 16.60 5.00 -1.63
C VAL A 106 15.26 4.40 -1.18
N PHE A 107 14.32 5.24 -0.76
CA PHE A 107 13.05 4.87 -0.16
C PHE A 107 11.87 5.64 -0.79
N PRO A 108 11.39 5.23 -1.97
CA PRO A 108 10.37 5.99 -2.71
C PRO A 108 9.03 6.19 -2.00
N HIS A 109 8.69 5.29 -1.07
CA HIS A 109 7.48 5.43 -0.26
C HIS A 109 7.42 6.74 0.53
N LEU A 110 8.56 7.39 0.83
CA LEU A 110 8.63 8.67 1.51
C LEU A 110 7.99 9.81 0.71
N GLU A 111 7.90 9.68 -0.63
CA GLU A 111 7.24 10.69 -1.49
C GLU A 111 5.73 10.54 -1.52
N ALA A 112 5.22 9.34 -1.22
CA ALA A 112 3.82 8.97 -1.38
C ALA A 112 3.18 8.47 -0.07
N MET A 113 3.69 8.89 1.08
CA MET A 113 3.17 8.44 2.38
C MET A 113 1.69 8.79 2.56
N ASP A 114 1.26 9.97 2.12
CA ASP A 114 -0.12 10.42 2.23
C ASP A 114 -1.05 9.67 1.26
N ASP A 115 -0.59 9.39 0.04
CA ASP A 115 -1.31 8.54 -0.89
C ASP A 115 -1.48 7.13 -0.33
N LEU A 116 -0.41 6.55 0.23
CA LEU A 116 -0.44 5.24 0.86
C LEU A 116 -1.42 5.19 2.04
N ARG A 117 -1.49 6.25 2.85
CA ARG A 117 -2.49 6.38 3.92
C ARG A 117 -3.90 6.45 3.35
N MET A 118 -4.12 7.26 2.31
CA MET A 118 -5.44 7.45 1.70
C MET A 118 -5.96 6.15 1.07
N ILE A 119 -5.15 5.44 0.28
CA ILE A 119 -5.58 4.20 -0.39
C ILE A 119 -5.79 3.04 0.59
N SER A 120 -5.16 3.11 1.77
CA SER A 120 -5.29 2.10 2.82
C SER A 120 -6.25 2.53 3.94
N ASP A 121 -6.97 3.64 3.77
CA ASP A 121 -8.01 4.04 4.70
C ASP A 121 -9.24 3.14 4.53
N LEU A 122 -9.35 2.18 5.45
CA LEU A 122 -10.46 1.24 5.51
C LEU A 122 -11.46 1.55 6.64
N THR A 123 -11.50 2.80 7.13
CA THR A 123 -12.32 3.18 8.30
C THR A 123 -13.82 3.21 8.04
N GLN A 124 -14.24 3.36 6.78
CA GLN A 124 -15.66 3.48 6.40
C GLN A 124 -16.12 2.37 5.43
N PRO A 125 -16.06 1.09 5.84
CA PRO A 125 -16.40 -0.04 4.94
C PRO A 125 -17.86 -0.05 4.51
N HIS A 126 -18.75 0.62 5.26
CA HIS A 126 -20.15 0.77 4.91
C HIS A 126 -20.36 1.65 3.66
N ASN A 127 -19.42 2.55 3.35
CA ASN A 127 -19.48 3.42 2.17
C ASN A 127 -19.03 2.71 0.90
N TRP A 128 -18.34 1.57 1.01
CA TRP A 128 -17.92 0.76 -0.14
C TRP A 128 -19.10 0.08 -0.86
N TYR A 129 -20.29 0.09 -0.26
CA TYR A 129 -21.49 -0.56 -0.77
C TYR A 129 -22.64 0.44 -0.99
N PRO A 130 -22.51 1.39 -1.93
CA PRO A 130 -23.50 2.45 -2.15
C PRO A 130 -24.89 1.91 -2.48
N ASP A 131 -24.99 0.90 -3.33
CA ASP A 131 -26.28 0.27 -3.70
C ASP A 131 -27.00 -0.33 -2.49
N ALA A 132 -26.25 -0.88 -1.55
CA ALA A 132 -26.82 -1.41 -0.32
C ALA A 132 -27.13 -0.31 0.72
N ARG A 133 -26.78 0.96 0.47
CA ARG A 133 -27.16 2.12 1.30
C ARG A 133 -28.40 2.82 0.75
N THR A 134 -28.74 2.67 -0.52
CA THR A 134 -29.97 3.26 -1.12
C THR A 134 -31.24 2.49 -0.78
N VAL A 135 -31.11 1.20 -0.42
CA VAL A 135 -32.26 0.33 -0.09
C VAL A 135 -32.45 0.22 1.42
N GLN A 136 -33.70 0.32 1.89
CA GLN A 136 -34.05 0.01 3.27
C GLN A 136 -33.87 -1.49 3.54
N ARG A 137 -32.95 -1.85 4.44
CA ARG A 137 -32.64 -3.24 4.80
C ARG A 137 -32.92 -3.48 6.27
N LYS A 138 -33.55 -4.61 6.58
CA LYS A 138 -33.79 -5.07 7.95
C LYS A 138 -32.93 -6.30 8.24
N ILE A 139 -32.14 -6.24 9.30
CA ILE A 139 -31.27 -7.33 9.72
C ILE A 139 -32.01 -8.18 10.75
N PHE A 140 -32.09 -9.48 10.50
CA PHE A 140 -32.62 -10.47 11.43
C PHE A 140 -31.49 -11.40 11.88
N PHE A 141 -31.20 -11.42 13.18
CA PHE A 141 -30.15 -12.25 13.74
C PHE A 141 -30.76 -13.48 14.44
N HIS A 142 -30.61 -14.65 13.82
CA HIS A 142 -31.08 -15.93 14.37
C HIS A 142 -30.04 -16.53 15.33
N ALA A 143 -30.04 -16.08 16.58
CA ALA A 143 -29.10 -16.54 17.61
C ALA A 143 -29.52 -17.88 18.25
N GLY A 144 -28.56 -18.74 18.55
CA GLY A 144 -28.79 -19.98 19.31
C GLY A 144 -27.69 -21.03 19.12
N PRO A 145 -27.65 -22.10 19.94
CA PRO A 145 -26.66 -23.17 19.83
C PRO A 145 -26.82 -23.98 18.53
N THR A 146 -25.86 -24.82 18.19
CA THR A 146 -25.99 -25.76 17.06
C THR A 146 -27.23 -26.64 17.24
N ASN A 147 -27.87 -27.03 16.14
CA ASN A 147 -29.09 -27.86 16.12
C ASN A 147 -30.33 -27.24 16.79
N SER A 148 -30.38 -25.92 16.98
CA SER A 148 -31.56 -25.20 17.52
C SER A 148 -32.62 -24.83 16.48
N GLY A 149 -32.50 -25.30 15.23
CA GLY A 149 -33.43 -24.97 14.15
C GLY A 149 -33.28 -23.56 13.53
N LYS A 150 -32.31 -22.76 13.97
CA LYS A 150 -32.07 -21.39 13.45
C LYS A 150 -31.88 -21.32 11.93
N THR A 151 -31.05 -22.21 11.39
CA THR A 151 -30.77 -22.28 9.94
C THR A 151 -32.01 -22.71 9.17
N TYR A 152 -32.80 -23.63 9.73
CA TYR A 152 -34.05 -24.08 9.12
C TYR A 152 -35.05 -22.94 8.97
N GLN A 153 -35.23 -22.12 10.00
CA GLN A 153 -36.13 -20.95 9.93
C GLN A 153 -35.70 -19.95 8.86
N ALA A 154 -34.40 -19.65 8.77
CA ALA A 154 -33.86 -18.75 7.74
C ALA A 154 -34.04 -19.32 6.32
N LEU A 155 -33.77 -20.62 6.11
CA LEU A 155 -33.93 -21.28 4.82
C LEU A 155 -35.40 -21.44 4.39
N LYS A 156 -36.32 -21.65 5.35
CA LYS A 156 -37.76 -21.64 5.06
C LYS A 156 -38.17 -20.28 4.49
N ARG A 157 -37.75 -19.19 5.14
CA ARG A 157 -38.05 -17.83 4.67
C ARG A 157 -37.39 -17.52 3.32
N PHE A 158 -36.19 -18.04 3.07
CA PHE A 158 -35.52 -17.97 1.77
C PHE A 158 -36.34 -18.63 0.65
N GLY A 159 -36.88 -19.82 0.89
CA GLY A 159 -37.69 -20.53 -0.12
C GLY A 159 -39.06 -19.89 -0.42
N GLU A 160 -39.61 -19.13 0.53
CA GLU A 160 -40.86 -18.37 0.35
C GLU A 160 -40.65 -17.02 -0.37
N ALA A 161 -39.41 -16.54 -0.49
CA ALA A 161 -39.11 -15.23 -1.05
C ALA A 161 -39.15 -15.25 -2.59
N LYS A 162 -39.54 -14.11 -3.19
CA LYS A 162 -39.52 -13.93 -4.66
C LYS A 162 -38.12 -13.93 -5.26
N SER A 163 -37.10 -13.65 -4.46
CA SER A 163 -35.66 -13.62 -4.79
C SER A 163 -34.84 -13.67 -3.50
N GLY A 164 -33.71 -14.38 -3.53
CA GLY A 164 -32.85 -14.54 -2.37
C GLY A 164 -31.45 -15.03 -2.75
N VAL A 165 -30.52 -14.87 -1.81
CA VAL A 165 -29.17 -15.42 -1.88
C VAL A 165 -28.86 -16.13 -0.56
N TYR A 166 -28.30 -17.33 -0.66
CA TYR A 166 -27.77 -18.06 0.49
C TYR A 166 -26.24 -17.98 0.46
N CYS A 167 -25.65 -17.43 1.52
CA CYS A 167 -24.20 -17.36 1.69
C CYS A 167 -23.76 -18.38 2.74
N GLY A 168 -23.29 -19.55 2.29
CA GLY A 168 -22.78 -20.60 3.17
C GLY A 168 -21.26 -20.48 3.42
N PRO A 169 -20.76 -20.86 4.60
CA PRO A 169 -19.33 -20.82 4.90
C PRO A 169 -18.53 -21.96 4.24
N LEU A 170 -19.22 -23.00 3.75
CA LEU A 170 -18.60 -24.19 3.15
C LEU A 170 -19.25 -24.53 1.82
N LYS A 171 -18.44 -25.03 0.89
CA LYS A 171 -18.89 -25.53 -0.41
C LYS A 171 -19.97 -26.61 -0.28
N LEU A 172 -19.81 -27.53 0.68
CA LEU A 172 -20.77 -28.60 0.93
C LEU A 172 -22.15 -28.05 1.33
N LEU A 173 -22.20 -26.97 2.12
CA LEU A 173 -23.46 -26.34 2.52
C LEU A 173 -24.13 -25.59 1.35
N ALA A 174 -23.34 -24.93 0.51
CA ALA A 174 -23.87 -24.32 -0.71
C ALA A 174 -24.47 -25.38 -1.65
N ALA A 175 -23.79 -26.52 -1.82
CA ALA A 175 -24.30 -27.65 -2.60
C ALA A 175 -25.56 -28.27 -1.98
N GLU A 176 -25.60 -28.46 -0.66
CA GLU A 176 -26.78 -28.98 0.05
C GLU A 176 -28.01 -28.07 -0.17
N VAL A 177 -27.85 -26.77 0.02
CA VAL A 177 -28.94 -25.80 -0.17
C VAL A 177 -29.38 -25.73 -1.63
N PHE A 178 -28.43 -25.74 -2.58
CA PHE A 178 -28.74 -25.81 -4.02
C PHE A 178 -29.57 -27.04 -4.36
N THR A 179 -29.12 -28.23 -3.98
CA THR A 179 -29.81 -29.49 -4.28
C THR A 179 -31.20 -29.49 -3.66
N ARG A 180 -31.29 -29.21 -2.35
CA ARG A 180 -32.57 -29.21 -1.61
C ARG A 180 -33.55 -28.18 -2.15
N SER A 181 -33.10 -26.99 -2.54
CA SER A 181 -33.99 -25.95 -3.08
C SER A 181 -34.60 -26.39 -4.41
N ASN A 182 -33.78 -26.94 -5.31
CA ASN A 182 -34.24 -27.42 -6.61
C ASN A 182 -35.13 -28.67 -6.49
N GLU A 183 -34.85 -29.58 -5.55
CA GLU A 183 -35.74 -30.71 -5.21
C GLU A 183 -37.12 -30.25 -4.72
N LEU A 184 -37.18 -29.11 -4.03
CA LEU A 184 -38.43 -28.46 -3.61
C LEU A 184 -39.08 -27.62 -4.73
N GLY A 185 -38.57 -27.67 -5.96
CA GLY A 185 -39.08 -26.92 -7.11
C GLY A 185 -38.70 -25.43 -7.12
N ILE A 186 -37.81 -24.99 -6.23
CA ILE A 186 -37.32 -23.62 -6.16
C ILE A 186 -36.09 -23.52 -7.07
N LYS A 187 -36.24 -22.87 -8.23
CA LYS A 187 -35.15 -22.64 -9.19
C LYS A 187 -34.02 -21.86 -8.50
N CYS A 188 -32.87 -22.51 -8.30
CA CYS A 188 -31.76 -21.98 -7.54
C CYS A 188 -30.44 -22.32 -8.23
N ASP A 189 -29.61 -21.31 -8.52
CA ASP A 189 -28.28 -21.52 -9.09
C ASP A 189 -27.23 -21.82 -8.01
N LEU A 190 -26.13 -22.49 -8.38
CA LEU A 190 -24.97 -22.73 -7.51
C LEU A 190 -23.78 -21.90 -8.01
N VAL A 191 -23.18 -21.12 -7.12
CA VAL A 191 -21.94 -20.37 -7.39
C VAL A 191 -20.96 -20.57 -6.25
N THR A 192 -19.82 -21.20 -6.53
CA THR A 192 -18.67 -21.35 -5.63
C THR A 192 -17.41 -20.78 -6.29
N GLY A 193 -16.28 -20.81 -5.58
CA GLY A 193 -14.99 -20.39 -6.17
C GLY A 193 -14.57 -21.25 -7.37
N GLU A 194 -14.91 -22.54 -7.36
CA GLU A 194 -14.49 -23.50 -8.38
C GLU A 194 -15.60 -23.88 -9.37
N GLU A 195 -16.88 -23.64 -9.04
CA GLU A 195 -17.99 -24.18 -9.82
C GLU A 195 -19.15 -23.20 -9.96
N ARG A 196 -19.81 -23.23 -11.13
CA ARG A 196 -21.03 -22.48 -11.40
C ARG A 196 -22.03 -23.39 -12.13
N ARG A 197 -23.23 -23.57 -11.57
CA ARG A 197 -24.34 -24.32 -12.21
C ARG A 197 -25.58 -23.43 -12.25
N TYR A 198 -26.11 -23.25 -13.46
CA TYR A 198 -27.30 -22.43 -13.70
C TYR A 198 -28.48 -23.31 -14.11
N VAL A 199 -29.64 -23.10 -13.49
CA VAL A 199 -30.83 -23.94 -13.69
C VAL A 199 -31.61 -23.54 -14.95
N LEU A 200 -31.48 -22.29 -15.40
CA LEU A 200 -32.09 -21.80 -16.64
C LEU A 200 -30.99 -21.47 -17.66
N GLN A 201 -30.99 -22.18 -18.78
CA GLN A 201 -29.90 -22.09 -19.77
C GLN A 201 -29.96 -20.90 -20.74
N ASN A 202 -30.87 -19.91 -20.61
CA ASN A 202 -31.06 -18.90 -21.67
C ASN A 202 -31.40 -17.46 -21.22
N PHE A 203 -30.89 -16.98 -20.09
CA PHE A 203 -30.92 -15.54 -19.80
C PHE A 203 -29.50 -14.99 -19.59
N LEU A 204 -29.15 -13.95 -20.36
CA LEU A 204 -27.93 -13.16 -20.19
C LEU A 204 -27.89 -12.64 -18.74
N ALA A 205 -27.07 -13.27 -17.91
CA ALA A 205 -26.93 -12.93 -16.50
C ALA A 205 -26.01 -11.71 -16.33
N LEU A 206 -26.58 -10.57 -15.94
CA LEU A 206 -25.88 -9.67 -15.04
C LEU A 206 -26.04 -10.24 -13.61
N PHE A 207 -24.92 -10.32 -12.90
CA PHE A 207 -24.72 -10.98 -11.60
C PHE A 207 -25.82 -10.71 -10.54
N PHE A 208 -25.88 -11.62 -9.56
CA PHE A 208 -26.83 -11.80 -8.45
C PHE A 208 -27.98 -12.78 -8.73
N THR A 209 -28.10 -13.80 -7.86
CA THR A 209 -29.11 -14.85 -7.93
C THR A 209 -30.51 -14.24 -7.87
N ARG A 210 -31.17 -14.19 -9.03
CA ARG A 210 -32.58 -13.80 -9.14
C ARG A 210 -33.40 -15.08 -9.10
N ILE A 211 -34.16 -15.31 -8.04
CA ILE A 211 -35.27 -16.29 -8.12
C ILE A 211 -36.23 -15.70 -9.16
N ILE A 212 -36.54 -16.50 -10.18
CA ILE A 212 -37.41 -16.08 -11.28
C ILE A 212 -38.84 -16.47 -10.90
N PRO A 213 -39.80 -15.53 -10.90
CA PRO A 213 -41.19 -15.86 -10.60
C PRO A 213 -41.73 -16.81 -11.67
N ASN A 214 -42.46 -17.84 -11.25
CA ASN A 214 -43.34 -18.59 -12.15
C ASN A 214 -44.55 -17.71 -12.46
N ASN A 215 -44.62 -17.23 -13.70
CA ASN A 215 -45.86 -17.00 -14.43
C ASN A 215 -45.61 -17.40 -15.88
#